data_AF-A0A949XD29-F1
#
_entry.id   AF-A0A949XD29-F1
#
_cell.length_a   1.000
_cell.length_b   1.000
_cell.length_c   1.000
_cell.angle_alpha   90.00
_cell.angle_beta   90.00
_cell.angle_gamma   90.00
#
_symmetry.space_group_name_H-M   'P 1'
#
loop_
_entity.id
_entity.type
_entity.pdbx_description
1 polymer ?
#
loop_
_entity_poly.entity_id
_entity_poly.type
_entity_poly.pdbx_seq_one_letter_code
_entity_poly.pdbx_strand_id
1 'polypeptide(L)' 'RGILAMARRGDQANPERKSSGSQFYICLAPAPFLDGQYTVFGGVVEGMDVVDKIKVGDHIKKITLSSTLPS' A
#
# COMPACT_ATOMS: atom_id res chain seq x y z
N ARG A 1 -0.09 -3.98 10.10
CA ARG A 1 -0.99 -4.34 8.98
C ARG A 1 -1.88 -3.14 8.64
N GLY A 2 -2.52 -3.11 7.47
CA GLY A 2 -3.40 -2.02 7.03
C GLY A 2 -2.67 -0.75 6.58
N ILE A 3 -1.35 -0.73 6.55
CA ILE A 3 -0.57 0.43 6.08
C ILE A 3 -0.51 0.44 4.55
N LEU A 4 -0.71 1.61 3.95
CA LEU A 4 -0.56 1.86 2.53
C LEU A 4 0.78 2.58 2.26
N ALA A 5 1.56 2.02 1.35
CA ALA A 5 2.84 2.60 0.95
C ALA A 5 3.10 2.44 -0.55
N MET A 6 3.88 3.35 -1.12
CA MET A 6 4.24 3.31 -2.53
C MET A 6 5.23 2.18 -2.79
N ALA A 7 4.99 1.38 -3.83
CA ALA A 7 5.94 0.39 -4.30
C ALA A 7 7.04 1.05 -5.13
N ARG A 8 8.24 0.46 -5.09
CA ARG A 8 9.39 0.89 -5.89
C ARG A 8 10.26 -0.32 -6.24
N ARG A 9 11.12 -0.15 -7.23
CA ARG A 9 12.21 -1.10 -7.52
C ARG A 9 13.20 -1.12 -6.36
N GLY A 10 13.80 -2.27 -6.12
CA GLY A 10 14.87 -2.44 -5.11
C GLY A 10 16.11 -1.62 -5.44
N ASP A 11 16.92 -1.33 -4.41
CA ASP A 11 18.03 -0.37 -4.48
C ASP A 11 19.03 -0.67 -5.60
N GLN A 12 19.28 -1.95 -5.93
CA GLN A 12 20.18 -2.33 -7.02
C GLN A 12 19.79 -1.72 -8.39
N ALA A 13 18.50 -1.64 -8.68
CA ALA A 13 17.98 -1.10 -9.94
C ALA A 13 17.42 0.33 -9.79
N ASN A 14 17.47 0.89 -8.58
CA ASN A 14 16.90 2.18 -8.21
C ASN A 14 17.62 2.76 -6.98
N PRO A 15 18.93 3.06 -7.08
CA PRO A 15 19.75 3.48 -5.94
C PRO A 15 19.31 4.82 -5.36
N GLU A 16 18.76 5.71 -6.20
CA GLU A 16 18.22 7.01 -5.78
C GLU A 16 16.80 6.94 -5.22
N ARG A 17 16.16 5.75 -5.23
CA ARG A 17 14.79 5.53 -4.73
C ARG A 17 13.69 6.35 -5.41
N LYS A 18 13.90 6.82 -6.64
CA LYS A 18 12.99 7.68 -7.42
C LYS A 18 12.09 6.93 -8.40
N SER A 19 11.75 5.68 -8.13
CA SER A 19 10.90 4.86 -9.02
C SER A 19 9.48 4.62 -8.50
N SER A 20 9.06 5.33 -7.45
CA SER A 20 7.70 5.22 -6.90
C SER A 20 6.70 5.89 -7.84
N GLY A 21 6.06 5.10 -8.70
CA GLY A 21 5.11 5.56 -9.72
C GLY A 21 3.66 5.46 -9.24
N SER A 22 2.89 4.58 -9.88
CA SER A 22 1.46 4.36 -9.57
C SER A 22 1.18 3.12 -8.73
N GLN A 23 2.18 2.26 -8.52
CA GLN A 23 2.01 1.03 -7.75
C GLN A 23 2.11 1.32 -6.26
N PHE A 24 1.18 0.78 -5.49
CA PHE A 24 1.19 0.80 -4.02
C PHE A 24 0.85 -0.58 -3.49
N TYR A 25 1.07 -0.79 -2.20
CA TYR A 25 0.71 -2.03 -1.51
C TYR A 25 0.01 -1.73 -0.18
N ILE A 26 -0.74 -2.73 0.30
CA ILE A 26 -1.38 -2.75 1.62
C ILE A 26 -0.71 -3.86 2.43
N CYS A 27 -0.18 -3.54 3.61
CA CYS A 27 0.44 -4.55 4.47
C CYS A 27 -0.62 -5.47 5.10
N LEU A 28 -0.75 -6.72 4.62
CA LEU A 28 -1.69 -7.71 5.20
C LEU A 28 -1.30 -8.15 6.63
N ALA A 29 0.00 -8.09 6.95
CA ALA A 29 0.56 -8.36 8.27
C ALA A 29 1.54 -7.24 8.69
N PRO A 30 2.01 -7.16 9.95
CA PRO A 30 3.17 -6.32 10.29
C PRO A 30 4.38 -6.66 9.42
N ALA A 31 5.07 -5.63 8.90
CA ALA A 31 6.20 -5.80 7.98
C ALA A 31 7.36 -4.85 8.35
N PRO A 32 7.95 -4.97 9.56
CA PRO A 32 8.96 -4.02 10.07
C PRO A 32 10.23 -3.96 9.22
N PHE A 33 10.51 -5.00 8.43
CA PHE A 33 11.64 -5.02 7.49
C PHE A 33 11.49 -4.01 6.33
N LEU A 34 10.32 -3.39 6.18
CA LEU A 34 10.05 -2.34 5.19
C LEU A 34 10.17 -0.93 5.79
N ASP A 35 10.35 -0.80 7.11
CA ASP A 35 10.37 0.48 7.79
C ASP A 35 11.56 1.35 7.31
N GLY A 36 11.29 2.61 7.01
CA GLY A 36 12.27 3.55 6.44
C GLY A 36 12.67 3.29 4.98
N GLN A 37 12.13 2.24 4.34
CA GLN A 37 12.49 1.86 2.97
C GLN A 37 11.47 2.31 1.92
N TYR A 38 10.23 2.59 2.33
CA TYR A 38 9.11 2.95 1.47
C TYR A 38 8.33 4.13 2.03
N THR A 39 7.75 4.94 1.14
CA THR A 39 6.92 6.08 1.52
C THR A 39 5.53 5.61 1.91
N VAL A 40 5.22 5.69 3.21
CA VAL A 40 3.86 5.51 3.75
C VAL A 40 3.03 6.74 3.45
N PHE A 41 1.80 6.55 2.95
CA PHE A 41 0.89 7.67 2.62
C PHE A 41 -0.52 7.51 3.21
N GLY A 42 -0.84 6.38 3.85
CA GLY A 42 -2.15 6.18 4.45
C GLY A 42 -2.28 4.88 5.20
N GLY A 43 -3.46 4.67 5.75
CA GLY A 43 -3.86 3.45 6.44
C GLY A 43 -5.32 3.13 6.16
N VAL A 44 -5.65 1.85 6.17
CA VAL A 44 -7.01 1.35 6.09
C VAL A 44 -7.75 1.75 7.37
N VAL A 45 -8.79 2.57 7.24
CA VAL A 45 -9.64 2.99 8.36
C VAL A 45 -10.85 2.07 8.55
N GLU A 46 -11.32 1.44 7.48
CA GLU A 46 -12.45 0.50 7.46
C GLU A 46 -12.24 -0.61 6.42
N GLY A 47 -12.93 -1.75 6.58
CA GLY A 47 -12.86 -2.87 5.64
C GLY A 47 -11.60 -3.73 5.75
N MET A 48 -10.96 -3.77 6.93
CA MET A 48 -9.81 -4.65 7.18
C MET A 48 -10.14 -6.13 6.99
N ASP A 49 -11.38 -6.56 7.22
CA ASP A 49 -11.84 -7.92 6.96
C ASP A 49 -11.86 -8.26 5.46
N VAL A 50 -12.03 -7.26 4.59
CA VAL A 50 -11.90 -7.40 3.14
C VAL A 50 -10.42 -7.49 2.76
N VAL A 51 -9.57 -6.62 3.35
CA VAL A 51 -8.12 -6.63 3.14
C VAL A 51 -7.53 -8.00 3.49
N ASP A 52 -7.91 -8.58 4.63
CA ASP A 52 -7.45 -9.89 5.09
C ASP A 52 -7.85 -11.04 4.14
N LYS A 53 -8.82 -10.83 3.25
CA LYS A 53 -9.30 -11.83 2.27
C LYS A 53 -8.70 -11.67 0.87
N ILE A 54 -7.90 -10.63 0.60
CA ILE A 54 -7.29 -10.38 -0.71
C ILE A 54 -6.38 -11.56 -1.11
N LYS A 55 -6.50 -12.00 -2.37
CA LYS A 55 -5.70 -13.09 -2.95
C LYS A 55 -5.10 -12.70 -4.30
N VAL A 56 -4.09 -13.45 -4.73
CA VAL A 56 -3.52 -13.32 -6.07
C VAL A 56 -4.63 -13.50 -7.11
N GLY A 57 -4.74 -12.53 -8.02
CA GLY A 57 -5.77 -12.49 -9.05
C GLY A 57 -6.96 -11.57 -8.72
N ASP A 58 -7.04 -11.02 -7.51
CA ASP A 58 -8.03 -9.98 -7.21
C ASP A 58 -7.70 -8.67 -7.94
N HIS A 59 -8.76 -7.97 -8.37
CA HIS A 59 -8.65 -6.74 -9.15
C HIS A 59 -9.35 -5.58 -8.42
N ILE A 60 -8.67 -4.44 -8.36
CA ILE A 60 -9.30 -3.19 -7.95
C ILE A 60 -10.23 -2.74 -9.09
N LYS A 61 -11.55 -2.74 -8.81
CA LYS A 61 -12.56 -2.36 -9.82
C LYS A 61 -12.69 -0.85 -10.00
N LYS A 62 -12.52 -0.09 -8.91
CA LYS A 62 -12.70 1.37 -8.89
C LYS A 62 -11.95 1.97 -7.71
N ILE A 63 -11.35 3.13 -7.92
CA ILE A 63 -10.80 3.99 -6.86
C ILE A 63 -11.57 5.31 -6.91
N THR A 64 -11.92 5.87 -5.76
CA THR A 64 -12.63 7.16 -5.66
C THR A 64 -12.02 7.96 -4.52
N LEU A 65 -11.89 9.27 -4.73
CA LEU A 65 -11.46 10.20 -3.70
C LEU A 65 -12.69 10.77 -2.99
N SER A 66 -12.68 10.72 -1.67
CA SER A 66 -13.67 11.38 -0.81
C SER A 66 -12.95 12.40 0.06
N SER A 67 -13.54 13.58 0.25
CA SER A 67 -13.05 14.59 1.18
C SER A 67 -13.48 14.33 2.63
N THR A 68 -14.33 13.33 2.86
CA THR A 68 -14.80 12.90 4.18
C THR A 68 -14.40 11.47 4.46
N LEU A 69 -14.08 11.19 5.72
CA LEU A 69 -13.94 9.81 6.20
C LEU A 69 -15.32 9.13 6.25
N PRO A 70 -15.38 7.80 6.06
CA PRO A 70 -16.60 7.05 6.33
C PRO A 70 -16.98 7.13 7.82
N SER A 71 -18.29 6.97 8.08
CA SER A 71 -18.94 7.19 9.38
C SER A 71 -18.88 5.97 10.29
#